data_AF-A0A8J3ZA81-F1
#
_entry.id   AF-A0A8J3ZA81-F1
#
_cell.length_a   1.000
_cell.length_b   1.000
_cell.length_c   1.000
_cell.angle_alpha   90.00
_cell.angle_beta   90.00
_cell.angle_gamma   90.00
#
_symmetry.space_group_name_H-M   'P 1'
#
loop_
_entity.id
_entity.type
_entity.pdbx_description
1 polymer ?
#
loop_
_entity_poly.entity_id
_entity_poly.type
_entity_poly.pdbx_seq_one_letter_code
_entity_poly.pdbx_strand_id
1 'polypeptide(L)'
;MRLRITLAATALLPAAAVMFMSAPAEAATPANGGIYTLANGSSGKCLEVAGGSVDNGALLQQAACVSGSARQQWKVQASGTVFNLVNVGSTRCADVPNSSTVSGTQLQQWGCGDGTKTNQQWTFTASAAASGKFRVTGVAGGLCISNRDGSTAGNNPVVQETCSDVARMQWLFNQTGGTTPPPTGTPTVAADGTGTYRTVQAAIDAVPANNTTRRVITIKAGTYRGVIRVPSNKPYITLQGLGSGPSNTVIVFNNYAGNGSGTSGSASAFVDGHDFVAQNLTISNDFNEDPAVTGHQAVALHLNADRAVLDNVRLLGDQDTFLVNDNTRALVRNSYVEGTVDFIFGGGTIVFSGCSIYEKRSSGGPITAASTAATKTYGMLFYRSTITGAANNVTQLGRPWRPDAQVLYRESSLSATIRTSQPWTDMSGNLWQNARFLEYQNTGSGAGTNSNRPQLSSSQAANYTPQRYLAGSDGWNPL
;
A
#
# COMPACT_ATOMS: atom_id res chain seq x y z
N MET A 1 14.64 30.25 -66.98
CA MET A 1 15.50 29.18 -66.42
C MET A 1 14.74 28.56 -65.25
N ARG A 2 14.61 27.23 -65.24
CA ARG A 2 13.72 26.44 -64.38
C ARG A 2 14.07 26.57 -62.89
N LEU A 3 13.08 26.57 -62.00
CA LEU A 3 13.09 25.69 -60.83
C LEU A 3 11.68 25.44 -60.30
N ARG A 4 11.22 24.19 -60.44
CA ARG A 4 10.07 23.64 -59.71
C ARG A 4 10.59 23.18 -58.36
N ILE A 5 9.96 23.61 -57.26
CA ILE A 5 10.17 23.01 -55.94
C ILE A 5 8.86 22.33 -55.56
N THR A 6 8.89 21.00 -55.56
CA THR A 6 7.82 20.12 -55.12
C THR A 6 7.89 20.03 -53.60
N LEU A 7 6.87 20.51 -52.87
CA LEU A 7 6.72 20.21 -51.43
C LEU A 7 6.27 18.75 -51.28
N ALA A 8 7.11 17.92 -50.66
CA ALA A 8 6.70 16.61 -50.17
C ALA A 8 6.04 16.78 -48.79
N ALA A 9 4.76 16.47 -48.69
CA ALA A 9 4.05 16.40 -47.42
C ALA A 9 4.29 15.02 -46.79
N THR A 10 5.14 14.96 -45.77
CA THR A 10 5.27 13.79 -44.90
C THR A 10 4.11 13.79 -43.89
N ALA A 11 3.13 12.92 -44.11
CA ALA A 11 2.10 12.62 -43.13
C ALA A 11 2.69 11.76 -42.00
N LEU A 12 2.85 12.33 -40.81
CA LEU A 12 3.06 11.54 -39.59
C LEU A 12 1.72 10.94 -39.15
N LEU A 13 1.62 9.62 -39.17
CA LEU A 13 0.55 8.87 -38.50
C LEU A 13 0.71 9.01 -36.98
N PRO A 14 -0.35 9.34 -36.22
CA PRO A 14 -0.27 9.29 -34.77
C PRO A 14 -0.16 7.83 -34.30
N ALA A 15 0.85 7.55 -33.49
CA ALA A 15 0.99 6.26 -32.81
C ALA A 15 -0.22 6.08 -31.88
N ALA A 16 -1.07 5.10 -32.18
CA ALA A 16 -2.15 4.71 -31.29
C ALA A 16 -1.54 4.17 -29.99
N ALA A 17 -1.78 4.88 -28.88
CA ALA A 17 -1.45 4.38 -27.55
C ALA A 17 -2.28 3.12 -27.27
N VAL A 18 -1.62 1.97 -27.21
CA VAL A 18 -2.23 0.73 -26.76
C VAL A 18 -2.45 0.87 -25.25
N MET A 19 -3.69 1.18 -24.85
CA MET A 19 -4.08 1.11 -23.44
C MET A 19 -4.00 -0.34 -22.98
N PHE A 20 -3.01 -0.66 -22.16
CA PHE A 20 -3.03 -1.90 -21.38
C PHE A 20 -4.10 -1.74 -20.30
N MET A 21 -5.30 -2.27 -20.56
CA MET A 21 -6.24 -2.56 -19.50
C MET A 21 -5.61 -3.62 -18.60
N SER A 22 -5.09 -3.21 -17.45
CA SER A 22 -4.63 -4.15 -16.43
C SER A 22 -5.86 -4.94 -15.95
N ALA A 23 -5.88 -6.24 -16.26
CA ALA A 23 -6.88 -7.16 -15.73
C ALA A 23 -6.91 -7.07 -14.19
N PRO A 24 -8.09 -7.19 -13.55
CA PRO A 24 -8.17 -7.22 -12.10
C PRO A 24 -7.23 -8.31 -11.56
N ALA A 25 -6.45 -7.96 -10.54
CA ALA A 25 -5.50 -8.88 -9.91
C ALA A 25 -6.20 -10.21 -9.58
N GLU A 26 -5.72 -11.29 -10.19
CA GLU A 26 -6.26 -12.63 -9.98
C GLU A 26 -6.08 -13.03 -8.51
N ALA A 27 -7.13 -13.66 -7.98
CA ALA A 27 -7.17 -14.06 -6.60
C ALA A 27 -6.10 -15.11 -6.29
N ALA A 28 -5.61 -15.02 -5.06
CA ALA A 28 -4.77 -16.00 -4.42
C ALA A 28 -5.35 -17.43 -4.45
N THR A 29 -4.86 -18.36 -5.28
CA THR A 29 -5.34 -19.76 -5.19
C THR A 29 -5.22 -20.25 -3.75
N PRO A 30 -6.29 -20.81 -3.15
CA PRO A 30 -6.27 -21.31 -1.77
C PRO A 30 -5.10 -22.28 -1.57
N ALA A 31 -4.31 -22.07 -0.52
CA ALA A 31 -3.08 -22.81 -0.28
C ALA A 31 -3.36 -24.21 0.27
N ASN A 32 -2.56 -25.19 -0.16
CA ASN A 32 -2.60 -26.53 0.43
C ASN A 32 -2.30 -26.48 1.93
N GLY A 33 -3.10 -27.17 2.72
CA GLY A 33 -3.04 -27.18 4.19
C GLY A 33 -3.73 -26.00 4.87
N GLY A 34 -4.10 -24.96 4.12
CA GLY A 34 -4.81 -23.78 4.62
C GLY A 34 -6.21 -24.11 5.13
N ILE A 35 -6.63 -23.52 6.25
CA ILE A 35 -8.00 -23.59 6.76
C ILE A 35 -8.74 -22.30 6.42
N TYR A 36 -9.87 -22.43 5.74
CA TYR A 36 -10.66 -21.31 5.23
C TYR A 36 -12.11 -21.41 5.69
N THR A 37 -12.78 -20.26 5.86
CA THR A 37 -14.23 -20.21 5.65
C THR A 37 -14.49 -19.82 4.19
N LEU A 38 -15.53 -20.38 3.59
CA LEU A 38 -15.90 -20.10 2.20
C LEU A 38 -17.17 -19.24 2.21
N ALA A 39 -17.05 -17.93 1.98
CA ALA A 39 -18.18 -17.01 1.94
C ALA A 39 -18.77 -16.90 0.53
N ASN A 40 -20.07 -17.13 0.39
CA ASN A 40 -20.76 -17.09 -0.91
C ASN A 40 -20.88 -15.66 -1.45
N GLY A 41 -20.73 -15.51 -2.76
CA GLY A 41 -20.71 -14.21 -3.42
C GLY A 41 -22.06 -13.49 -3.47
N SER A 42 -23.20 -14.20 -3.40
CA SER A 42 -24.54 -13.60 -3.36
C SER A 42 -24.96 -13.14 -1.96
N SER A 43 -24.63 -13.92 -0.92
CA SER A 43 -25.19 -13.74 0.42
C SER A 43 -24.17 -13.27 1.47
N GLY A 44 -22.87 -13.42 1.21
CA GLY A 44 -21.80 -13.23 2.20
C GLY A 44 -21.77 -14.30 3.30
N LYS A 45 -22.64 -15.32 3.24
CA LYS A 45 -22.74 -16.39 4.24
C LYS A 45 -21.75 -17.52 3.97
N CYS A 46 -21.35 -18.21 5.03
CA CYS A 46 -20.31 -19.22 4.99
C CYS A 46 -20.86 -20.61 4.67
N LEU A 47 -20.11 -21.38 3.88
CA LEU A 47 -20.32 -22.82 3.70
C LEU A 47 -20.23 -23.55 5.04
N GLU A 48 -21.26 -24.30 5.37
CA GLU A 48 -21.43 -24.94 6.68
C GLU A 48 -21.93 -26.39 6.51
N VAL A 49 -21.47 -27.28 7.40
CA VAL A 49 -22.13 -28.58 7.64
C VAL A 49 -23.34 -28.37 8.54
N ALA A 50 -24.54 -28.70 8.05
CA ALA A 50 -25.80 -28.46 8.76
C ALA A 50 -25.78 -29.02 10.19
N GLY A 51 -26.11 -28.16 11.17
CA GLY A 51 -26.10 -28.50 12.59
C GLY A 51 -24.70 -28.79 13.19
N GLY A 52 -23.63 -28.78 12.39
CA GLY A 52 -22.32 -29.26 12.80
C GLY A 52 -22.25 -30.77 13.00
N SER A 53 -23.13 -31.53 12.34
CA SER A 53 -23.09 -33.00 12.39
C SER A 53 -21.71 -33.52 11.98
N VAL A 54 -21.29 -34.61 12.61
CA VAL A 54 -20.08 -35.33 12.25
C VAL A 54 -20.39 -36.62 11.50
N ASP A 55 -21.61 -36.80 10.99
CA ASP A 55 -22.02 -38.03 10.32
C ASP A 55 -21.81 -37.93 8.81
N ASN A 56 -21.64 -39.10 8.18
CA ASN A 56 -21.71 -39.22 6.73
C ASN A 56 -23.13 -38.86 6.26
N GLY A 57 -23.23 -38.11 5.17
CA GLY A 57 -24.52 -37.70 4.61
C GLY A 57 -25.10 -36.41 5.21
N ALA A 58 -24.41 -35.79 6.18
CA ALA A 58 -24.83 -34.47 6.65
C ALA A 58 -24.73 -33.45 5.51
N LEU A 59 -25.83 -32.74 5.27
CA LEU A 59 -25.98 -31.84 4.14
C LEU A 59 -25.16 -30.57 4.33
N LEU A 60 -24.63 -30.03 3.21
CA LEU A 60 -24.00 -28.73 3.18
C LEU A 60 -25.05 -27.65 2.91
N GLN A 61 -24.90 -26.54 3.63
CA GLN A 61 -25.76 -25.37 3.55
C GLN A 61 -24.93 -24.10 3.71
N GLN A 62 -25.54 -22.94 3.52
CA GLN A 62 -24.95 -21.67 3.95
C GLN A 62 -25.57 -21.18 5.26
N ALA A 63 -24.76 -20.58 6.12
CA ALA A 63 -25.20 -19.94 7.35
C ALA A 63 -24.42 -18.65 7.62
N ALA A 64 -24.91 -17.81 8.54
CA ALA A 64 -24.14 -16.64 8.98
C ALA A 64 -22.74 -17.06 9.43
N CYS A 65 -21.71 -16.36 8.96
CA CYS A 65 -20.32 -16.69 9.32
C CYS A 65 -20.11 -16.47 10.82
N VAL A 66 -19.64 -17.50 11.52
CA VAL A 66 -19.35 -17.48 12.96
C VAL A 66 -17.86 -17.68 13.15
N SER A 67 -17.20 -16.68 13.75
CA SER A 67 -15.77 -16.74 14.04
C SER A 67 -15.41 -17.96 14.89
N GLY A 68 -14.36 -18.71 14.50
CA GLY A 68 -13.90 -19.91 15.20
C GLY A 68 -14.80 -21.14 15.08
N SER A 69 -15.86 -21.10 14.27
CA SER A 69 -16.78 -22.23 14.14
C SER A 69 -16.19 -23.36 13.29
N ALA A 70 -15.78 -24.46 13.93
CA ALA A 70 -15.17 -25.61 13.25
C ALA A 70 -16.06 -26.24 12.16
N ARG A 71 -17.40 -26.15 12.27
CA ARG A 71 -18.34 -26.63 11.24
C ARG A 71 -18.40 -25.77 9.98
N GLN A 72 -17.84 -24.56 10.02
CA GLN A 72 -17.74 -23.63 8.89
C GLN A 72 -16.31 -23.52 8.34
N GLN A 73 -15.36 -24.21 8.97
CA GLN A 73 -13.96 -24.19 8.58
C GLN A 73 -13.63 -25.41 7.72
N TRP A 74 -12.93 -25.15 6.62
CA TRP A 74 -12.59 -26.14 5.60
C TRP A 74 -11.10 -26.08 5.33
N LYS A 75 -10.39 -27.16 5.60
CA LYS A 75 -9.01 -27.35 5.21
C LYS A 75 -8.96 -27.71 3.73
N VAL A 76 -8.22 -26.93 2.95
CA VAL A 76 -7.86 -27.26 1.57
C VAL A 76 -6.73 -28.28 1.61
N GLN A 77 -6.97 -29.49 1.09
CA GLN A 77 -5.96 -30.55 1.08
C GLN A 77 -5.70 -30.99 -0.36
N ALA A 78 -4.46 -30.84 -0.82
CA ALA A 78 -4.07 -31.24 -2.17
C ALA A 78 -4.10 -32.77 -2.33
N SER A 79 -4.59 -33.21 -3.48
CA SER A 79 -4.62 -34.59 -3.96
C SER A 79 -4.16 -34.59 -5.42
N GLY A 80 -2.85 -34.53 -5.64
CA GLY A 80 -2.28 -34.25 -6.97
C GLY A 80 -2.48 -32.78 -7.36
N THR A 81 -3.07 -32.53 -8.53
CA THR A 81 -3.36 -31.17 -9.04
C THR A 81 -4.74 -30.65 -8.63
N VAL A 82 -5.51 -31.43 -7.90
CA VAL A 82 -6.87 -31.11 -7.41
C VAL A 82 -6.90 -31.08 -5.88
N PHE A 83 -8.02 -30.66 -5.30
CA PHE A 83 -8.13 -30.42 -3.86
C PHE A 83 -9.34 -31.13 -3.26
N ASN A 84 -9.20 -31.66 -2.04
CA ASN A 84 -10.31 -31.95 -1.16
C ASN A 84 -10.60 -30.73 -0.28
N LEU A 85 -11.87 -30.51 0.06
CA LEU A 85 -12.29 -29.59 1.11
C LEU A 85 -12.67 -30.41 2.34
N VAL A 86 -11.79 -30.45 3.33
CA VAL A 86 -11.97 -31.23 4.56
C VAL A 86 -12.55 -30.35 5.65
N ASN A 87 -13.75 -30.63 6.13
CA ASN A 87 -14.34 -29.90 7.24
C ASN A 87 -13.50 -30.11 8.51
N VAL A 88 -13.21 -29.03 9.22
CA VAL A 88 -12.38 -29.08 10.44
C VAL A 88 -13.11 -29.76 11.59
N GLY A 89 -14.41 -29.53 11.75
CA GLY A 89 -15.21 -30.09 12.84
C GLY A 89 -15.45 -31.59 12.73
N SER A 90 -15.71 -32.10 11.52
CA SER A 90 -16.06 -33.51 11.29
C SER A 90 -14.96 -34.37 10.69
N THR A 91 -13.85 -33.75 10.27
CA THR A 91 -12.74 -34.35 9.50
C THR A 91 -13.19 -35.05 8.21
N ARG A 92 -14.37 -34.71 7.69
CA ARG A 92 -14.97 -35.28 6.47
C ARG A 92 -14.86 -34.33 5.29
N CYS A 93 -14.88 -34.89 4.10
CA CYS A 93 -14.72 -34.15 2.86
C CYS A 93 -16.08 -33.66 2.35
N ALA A 94 -16.12 -32.46 1.76
CA ALA A 94 -17.23 -32.06 0.91
C ALA A 94 -17.36 -33.08 -0.24
N ASP A 95 -18.57 -33.58 -0.43
CA ASP A 95 -18.87 -34.77 -1.22
C ASP A 95 -20.11 -34.52 -2.09
N VAL A 96 -20.03 -34.93 -3.35
CA VAL A 96 -21.19 -35.06 -4.23
C VAL A 96 -21.82 -36.43 -3.98
N PRO A 97 -23.06 -36.51 -3.46
CA PRO A 97 -23.70 -37.78 -3.11
C PRO A 97 -23.76 -38.73 -4.32
N ASN A 98 -23.32 -39.97 -4.09
CA ASN A 98 -23.33 -41.05 -5.09
C ASN A 98 -22.63 -40.68 -6.41
N SER A 99 -21.68 -39.74 -6.40
CA SER A 99 -21.03 -39.20 -7.62
C SER A 99 -22.02 -38.66 -8.66
N SER A 100 -23.17 -38.16 -8.22
CA SER A 100 -24.21 -37.59 -9.09
C SER A 100 -23.62 -36.53 -10.03
N THR A 101 -24.02 -36.55 -11.30
CA THR A 101 -23.72 -35.50 -12.28
C THR A 101 -24.92 -34.59 -12.54
N VAL A 102 -25.96 -34.68 -11.71
CA VAL A 102 -27.20 -33.93 -11.87
C VAL A 102 -27.09 -32.54 -11.25
N SER A 103 -27.32 -31.49 -12.04
CA SER A 103 -27.43 -30.11 -11.56
C SER A 103 -28.56 -29.97 -10.54
N GLY A 104 -28.33 -29.20 -9.47
CA GLY A 104 -29.23 -29.03 -8.33
C GLY A 104 -29.05 -30.05 -7.20
N THR A 105 -28.22 -31.08 -7.40
CA THR A 105 -27.88 -32.05 -6.34
C THR A 105 -27.26 -31.31 -5.15
N GLN A 106 -27.85 -31.46 -3.96
CA GLN A 106 -27.29 -30.89 -2.73
C GLN A 106 -26.04 -31.65 -2.31
N LEU A 107 -24.99 -30.91 -1.97
CA LEU A 107 -23.75 -31.48 -1.48
C LEU A 107 -23.93 -31.97 -0.05
N GLN A 108 -23.12 -32.95 0.32
CA GLN A 108 -23.03 -33.49 1.67
C GLN A 108 -21.59 -33.49 2.14
N GLN A 109 -21.35 -33.94 3.36
CA GLN A 109 -20.04 -34.44 3.76
C GLN A 109 -20.01 -35.97 3.77
N TRP A 110 -18.84 -36.53 3.50
CA TRP A 110 -18.59 -37.96 3.64
C TRP A 110 -17.14 -38.21 4.09
N GLY A 111 -16.88 -39.39 4.65
CA GLY A 111 -15.51 -39.84 4.94
C GLY A 111 -14.60 -39.57 3.75
N CYS A 112 -13.48 -38.89 4.00
CA CYS A 112 -12.52 -38.58 2.95
C CYS A 112 -11.96 -39.87 2.36
N GLY A 113 -11.98 -39.98 1.03
CA GLY A 113 -11.40 -41.10 0.31
C GLY A 113 -9.87 -41.13 0.35
N ASP A 114 -9.29 -42.10 -0.34
CA ASP A 114 -7.85 -42.33 -0.53
C ASP A 114 -7.18 -41.37 -1.53
N GLY A 115 -7.82 -40.25 -1.88
CA GLY A 115 -7.35 -39.34 -2.91
C GLY A 115 -7.67 -39.77 -4.36
N THR A 116 -8.48 -40.82 -4.57
CA THR A 116 -8.96 -41.22 -5.92
C THR A 116 -10.45 -40.92 -6.15
N LYS A 117 -11.17 -40.52 -5.10
CA LYS A 117 -12.62 -40.25 -5.15
C LYS A 117 -12.91 -38.90 -5.79
N THR A 118 -13.09 -38.89 -7.10
CA THR A 118 -13.32 -37.67 -7.91
C THR A 118 -14.57 -36.89 -7.51
N ASN A 119 -15.55 -37.52 -6.85
CA ASN A 119 -16.75 -36.86 -6.31
C ASN A 119 -16.49 -36.07 -5.01
N GLN A 120 -15.27 -36.11 -4.48
CA GLN A 120 -14.81 -35.32 -3.33
C GLN A 120 -13.68 -34.35 -3.70
N GLN A 121 -13.34 -34.26 -4.99
CA GLN A 121 -12.23 -33.48 -5.50
C GLN A 121 -12.72 -32.27 -6.28
N TRP A 122 -11.99 -31.17 -6.11
CA TRP A 122 -12.36 -29.86 -6.56
C TRP A 122 -11.18 -29.15 -7.23
N THR A 123 -11.47 -28.34 -8.23
CA THR A 123 -10.55 -27.34 -8.79
C THR A 123 -11.05 -25.95 -8.42
N PHE A 124 -10.12 -25.00 -8.26
CA PHE A 124 -10.44 -23.61 -7.95
C PHE A 124 -10.05 -22.74 -9.14
N THR A 125 -11.06 -22.16 -9.81
CA THR A 125 -10.82 -21.22 -10.92
C THR A 125 -11.15 -19.81 -10.43
N ALA A 126 -10.21 -18.87 -10.57
CA ALA A 126 -10.46 -17.47 -10.24
C ALA A 126 -11.67 -16.94 -11.04
N SER A 127 -12.52 -16.17 -10.36
CA SER A 127 -13.62 -15.47 -11.01
C SER A 127 -13.10 -14.28 -11.79
N ALA A 128 -13.49 -14.16 -13.06
CA ALA A 128 -13.22 -12.98 -13.87
C ALA A 128 -14.21 -11.85 -13.54
N ALA A 129 -15.42 -12.20 -13.10
CA ALA A 129 -16.48 -11.26 -12.76
C ALA A 129 -16.36 -10.67 -11.34
N ALA A 130 -15.58 -11.29 -10.43
CA ALA A 130 -15.41 -10.81 -9.06
C ALA A 130 -14.00 -11.11 -8.52
N SER A 131 -13.17 -10.06 -8.42
CA SER A 131 -11.82 -10.17 -7.84
C SER A 131 -11.87 -10.76 -6.43
N GLY A 132 -10.91 -11.64 -6.12
CA GLY A 132 -10.80 -12.31 -4.83
C GLY A 132 -11.66 -13.57 -4.66
N LYS A 133 -12.58 -13.88 -5.59
CA LYS A 133 -13.49 -15.04 -5.49
C LYS A 133 -13.12 -16.15 -6.48
N PHE A 134 -13.54 -17.37 -6.16
CA PHE A 134 -13.30 -18.57 -6.96
C PHE A 134 -14.61 -19.28 -7.32
N ARG A 135 -14.65 -19.87 -8.51
CA ARG A 135 -15.54 -20.99 -8.80
C ARG A 135 -14.88 -22.27 -8.30
N VAL A 136 -15.63 -23.07 -7.56
CA VAL A 136 -15.19 -24.38 -7.05
C VAL A 136 -15.85 -25.46 -7.90
N THR A 137 -15.08 -26.11 -8.77
CA THR A 137 -15.60 -27.05 -9.78
C THR A 137 -15.28 -28.49 -9.40
N GLY A 138 -16.31 -29.33 -9.31
CA GLY A 138 -16.17 -30.75 -8.99
C GLY A 138 -15.53 -31.54 -10.14
N VAL A 139 -14.55 -32.38 -9.81
CA VAL A 139 -13.78 -33.14 -10.80
C VAL A 139 -14.63 -34.21 -11.49
N ALA A 140 -15.53 -34.88 -10.76
CA ALA A 140 -16.36 -35.95 -11.32
C ALA A 140 -17.36 -35.49 -12.40
N GLY A 141 -17.99 -34.32 -12.21
CA GLY A 141 -19.10 -33.86 -13.06
C GLY A 141 -18.86 -32.53 -13.78
N GLY A 142 -17.78 -31.80 -13.49
CA GLY A 142 -17.52 -30.48 -14.05
C GLY A 142 -18.50 -29.38 -13.59
N LEU A 143 -19.34 -29.67 -12.58
CA LEU A 143 -20.32 -28.75 -12.02
C LEU A 143 -19.72 -27.92 -10.87
N CYS A 144 -20.22 -26.70 -10.68
CA CYS A 144 -19.73 -25.76 -9.69
C CYS A 144 -20.54 -25.83 -8.39
N ILE A 145 -19.87 -25.71 -7.25
CA ILE A 145 -20.52 -25.48 -5.95
C ILE A 145 -21.29 -24.15 -6.03
N SER A 146 -22.58 -24.19 -5.72
CA SER A 146 -23.51 -23.08 -5.85
C SER A 146 -24.39 -22.96 -4.61
N ASN A 147 -24.64 -21.73 -4.20
CA ASN A 147 -25.72 -21.41 -3.28
C ASN A 147 -27.05 -21.44 -4.07
N ARG A 148 -27.92 -22.43 -3.78
CA ARG A 148 -29.13 -22.69 -4.57
C ARG A 148 -29.95 -21.42 -4.77
N ASP A 149 -30.27 -21.13 -6.04
CA ASP A 149 -31.06 -19.95 -6.46
C ASP A 149 -30.49 -18.58 -6.05
N GLY A 150 -29.28 -18.53 -5.49
CA GLY A 150 -28.64 -17.30 -4.99
C GLY A 150 -29.31 -16.68 -3.76
N SER A 151 -30.11 -17.45 -3.01
CA SER A 151 -30.84 -16.98 -1.83
C SER A 151 -29.92 -16.34 -0.80
N THR A 152 -30.39 -15.29 -0.13
CA THR A 152 -29.70 -14.68 1.01
C THR A 152 -30.19 -15.21 2.35
N ALA A 153 -31.12 -16.17 2.38
CA ALA A 153 -31.61 -16.80 3.61
C ALA A 153 -30.55 -17.70 4.27
N GLY A 154 -30.59 -17.83 5.60
CA GLY A 154 -29.79 -18.83 6.31
C GLY A 154 -30.31 -20.25 6.02
N ASN A 155 -29.44 -21.25 6.19
CA ASN A 155 -29.72 -22.67 5.94
C ASN A 155 -30.09 -23.00 4.49
N ASN A 156 -29.80 -22.11 3.55
CA ASN A 156 -30.08 -22.39 2.14
C ASN A 156 -29.16 -23.53 1.64
N PRO A 157 -29.68 -24.49 0.87
CA PRO A 157 -28.90 -25.59 0.34
C PRO A 157 -27.69 -25.15 -0.50
N VAL A 158 -26.55 -25.80 -0.28
CA VAL A 158 -25.40 -25.72 -1.18
C VAL A 158 -25.44 -26.92 -2.12
N VAL A 159 -25.52 -26.64 -3.42
CA VAL A 159 -25.70 -27.62 -4.50
C VAL A 159 -24.55 -27.60 -5.49
N GLN A 160 -24.52 -28.53 -6.43
CA GLN A 160 -23.74 -28.40 -7.67
C GLN A 160 -24.63 -27.95 -8.83
N GLU A 161 -24.15 -27.05 -9.70
CA GLU A 161 -24.87 -26.58 -10.89
C GLU A 161 -23.92 -26.37 -12.08
N THR A 162 -24.46 -26.23 -13.29
CA THR A 162 -23.66 -25.87 -14.47
C THR A 162 -22.90 -24.56 -14.21
N CYS A 163 -21.57 -24.62 -14.31
CA CYS A 163 -20.71 -23.49 -13.99
C CYS A 163 -21.05 -22.23 -14.79
N SER A 164 -21.22 -21.11 -14.08
CA SER A 164 -21.35 -19.76 -14.60
C SER A 164 -20.58 -18.80 -13.68
N ASP A 165 -20.03 -17.70 -14.22
CA ASP A 165 -19.31 -16.72 -13.40
C ASP A 165 -20.24 -15.72 -12.70
N VAL A 166 -21.12 -16.23 -11.84
CA VAL A 166 -22.18 -15.46 -11.18
C VAL A 166 -22.07 -15.56 -9.66
N ALA A 167 -22.56 -14.53 -8.96
CA ALA A 167 -22.39 -14.35 -7.51
C ALA A 167 -22.71 -15.61 -6.67
N ARG A 168 -23.74 -16.38 -7.03
CA ARG A 168 -24.14 -17.57 -6.27
C ARG A 168 -23.17 -18.76 -6.38
N MET A 169 -22.29 -18.77 -7.39
CA MET A 169 -21.26 -19.80 -7.63
C MET A 169 -19.85 -19.31 -7.30
N GLN A 170 -19.72 -18.08 -6.84
CA GLN A 170 -18.45 -17.46 -6.46
C GLN A 170 -18.25 -17.59 -4.96
N TRP A 171 -17.07 -18.03 -4.55
CA TRP A 171 -16.73 -18.25 -3.15
C TRP A 171 -15.45 -17.51 -2.79
N LEU A 172 -15.51 -16.71 -1.72
CA LEU A 172 -14.34 -16.06 -1.13
C LEU A 172 -13.76 -16.99 -0.05
N PHE A 173 -12.49 -17.37 -0.22
CA PHE A 173 -11.76 -18.19 0.75
C PHE A 173 -11.10 -17.28 1.80
N ASN A 174 -11.72 -17.13 2.97
CA ASN A 174 -11.19 -16.36 4.08
C ASN A 174 -10.36 -17.27 4.98
N GLN A 175 -9.04 -17.07 5.04
CA GLN A 175 -8.17 -17.92 5.86
C GLN A 175 -8.44 -17.68 7.36
N THR A 176 -8.67 -18.75 8.14
CA THR A 176 -9.03 -18.68 9.57
C THR A 176 -8.15 -19.54 10.49
N GLY A 177 -7.21 -20.31 9.93
CA GLY A 177 -6.27 -21.15 10.67
C GLY A 177 -5.41 -21.99 9.75
N GLY A 178 -4.45 -22.74 10.28
CA GLY A 178 -3.63 -23.65 9.48
C GLY A 178 -2.73 -22.93 8.47
N THR A 179 -1.63 -22.37 8.95
CA THR A 179 -0.39 -22.43 8.17
C THR A 179 0.67 -22.96 9.12
N THR A 180 1.23 -24.11 8.76
CA THR A 180 2.63 -24.43 9.05
C THR A 180 3.44 -23.14 8.94
N PRO A 181 4.35 -22.82 9.89
CA PRO A 181 5.27 -21.72 9.70
C PRO A 181 5.85 -21.83 8.28
N PRO A 182 5.80 -20.76 7.48
CA PRO A 182 6.54 -20.74 6.23
C PRO A 182 7.99 -21.15 6.53
N PRO A 183 8.68 -21.90 5.65
CA PRO A 183 10.06 -22.26 5.86
C PRO A 183 10.85 -21.01 6.27
N THR A 184 11.74 -21.17 7.25
CA THR A 184 12.53 -20.09 7.83
C THR A 184 13.14 -19.25 6.70
N GLY A 185 12.79 -17.97 6.62
CA GLY A 185 13.20 -17.08 5.52
C GLY A 185 12.14 -16.78 4.44
N THR A 186 10.89 -17.25 4.59
CA THR A 186 9.81 -16.89 3.65
C THR A 186 9.30 -15.47 3.89
N PRO A 187 9.08 -14.64 2.85
CA PRO A 187 8.51 -13.31 3.00
C PRO A 187 7.12 -13.32 3.63
N THR A 188 6.81 -12.31 4.44
CA THR A 188 5.45 -12.09 4.96
C THR A 188 4.48 -11.79 3.82
N VAL A 189 4.91 -10.99 2.84
CA VAL A 189 4.10 -10.55 1.69
C VAL A 189 4.80 -10.90 0.39
N ALA A 190 4.14 -11.63 -0.52
CA ALA A 190 4.60 -11.85 -1.89
C ALA A 190 3.42 -11.94 -2.87
N ALA A 191 3.42 -11.09 -3.90
CA ALA A 191 2.33 -11.03 -4.88
C ALA A 191 2.13 -12.37 -5.63
N ASP A 192 3.22 -13.11 -5.84
CA ASP A 192 3.24 -14.43 -6.49
C ASP A 192 2.71 -15.58 -5.60
N GLY A 193 2.29 -15.29 -4.36
CA GLY A 193 1.77 -16.28 -3.42
C GLY A 193 2.84 -17.06 -2.66
N THR A 194 4.12 -16.73 -2.82
CA THR A 194 5.21 -17.36 -2.07
C THR A 194 5.36 -16.85 -0.63
N GLY A 195 4.55 -15.87 -0.22
CA GLY A 195 4.50 -15.33 1.13
C GLY A 195 3.20 -15.64 1.87
N THR A 196 3.13 -15.33 3.16
CA THR A 196 1.92 -15.54 3.98
C THR A 196 0.71 -14.75 3.47
N TYR A 197 0.95 -13.54 2.96
CA TYR A 197 -0.05 -12.67 2.37
C TYR A 197 0.36 -12.28 0.95
N ARG A 198 -0.61 -11.98 0.08
CA ARG A 198 -0.33 -11.46 -1.27
C ARG A 198 -0.30 -9.93 -1.35
N THR A 199 -0.96 -9.26 -0.41
CA THR A 199 -1.02 -7.80 -0.34
C THR A 199 -0.42 -7.28 0.96
N VAL A 200 0.11 -6.06 0.92
CA VAL A 200 0.66 -5.39 2.11
C VAL A 200 -0.44 -5.09 3.12
N GLN A 201 -1.62 -4.63 2.66
CA GLN A 201 -2.74 -4.33 3.56
C GLN A 201 -3.20 -5.56 4.35
N ALA A 202 -3.29 -6.74 3.73
CA ALA A 202 -3.70 -7.95 4.45
C ALA A 202 -2.74 -8.34 5.58
N ALA A 203 -1.43 -8.11 5.39
CA ALA A 203 -0.44 -8.33 6.45
C ALA A 203 -0.57 -7.31 7.59
N ILE A 204 -0.87 -6.05 7.27
CA ILE A 204 -1.16 -5.02 8.27
C ILE A 204 -2.46 -5.35 9.03
N ASP A 205 -3.49 -5.82 8.34
CA ASP A 205 -4.78 -6.20 8.92
C ASP A 205 -4.65 -7.35 9.93
N ALA A 206 -3.72 -8.27 9.69
CA ALA A 206 -3.43 -9.38 10.59
C ALA A 206 -2.68 -9.00 11.87
N VAL A 207 -2.04 -7.82 11.93
CA VAL A 207 -1.45 -7.34 13.18
C VAL A 207 -2.56 -7.03 14.18
N PRO A 208 -2.53 -7.58 15.42
CA PRO A 208 -3.56 -7.31 16.41
C PRO A 208 -3.68 -5.83 16.76
N ALA A 209 -4.89 -5.39 17.10
CA ALA A 209 -5.08 -4.09 17.71
C ALA A 209 -4.33 -4.01 19.07
N ASN A 210 -3.90 -2.80 19.44
CA ASN A 210 -3.11 -2.50 20.63
C ASN A 210 -1.80 -3.32 20.73
N ASN A 211 -1.20 -3.63 19.57
CA ASN A 211 0.05 -4.36 19.49
C ASN A 211 1.17 -3.62 20.26
N THR A 212 1.84 -4.29 21.19
CA THR A 212 2.90 -3.70 22.03
C THR A 212 4.31 -4.12 21.64
N THR A 213 4.45 -4.95 20.59
CA THR A 213 5.72 -5.57 20.19
C THR A 213 6.01 -5.34 18.73
N ARG A 214 7.28 -5.14 18.35
CA ARG A 214 7.69 -4.94 16.96
C ARG A 214 7.18 -6.06 16.04
N ARG A 215 6.38 -5.72 15.03
CA ARG A 215 5.92 -6.65 13.97
C ARG A 215 6.57 -6.29 12.65
N VAL A 216 7.51 -7.11 12.21
CA VAL A 216 8.17 -6.95 10.91
C VAL A 216 7.37 -7.67 9.84
N ILE A 217 6.89 -6.92 8.86
CA ILE A 217 6.23 -7.38 7.66
C ILE A 217 7.25 -7.29 6.53
N THR A 218 7.83 -8.42 6.15
CA THR A 218 8.77 -8.48 5.03
C THR A 218 8.01 -8.59 3.70
N ILE A 219 8.42 -7.82 2.70
CA ILE A 219 7.72 -7.66 1.44
C ILE A 219 8.68 -8.03 0.31
N LYS A 220 8.36 -9.07 -0.46
CA LYS A 220 9.15 -9.50 -1.61
C LYS A 220 9.27 -8.37 -2.64
N ALA A 221 10.28 -8.44 -3.51
CA ALA A 221 10.34 -7.57 -4.68
C ALA A 221 9.07 -7.73 -5.53
N GLY A 222 8.55 -6.60 -6.02
CA GLY A 222 7.31 -6.52 -6.78
C GLY A 222 6.62 -5.16 -6.63
N THR A 223 5.62 -4.92 -7.48
CA THR A 223 4.75 -3.74 -7.41
C THR A 223 3.42 -4.12 -6.78
N TYR A 224 3.09 -3.48 -5.67
CA TYR A 224 1.90 -3.68 -4.86
C TYR A 224 0.99 -2.47 -5.05
N ARG A 225 0.08 -2.57 -6.02
CA ARG A 225 -0.89 -1.50 -6.30
C ARG A 225 -2.07 -1.56 -5.33
N GLY A 226 -2.29 -0.48 -4.61
CA GLY A 226 -3.40 -0.33 -3.67
C GLY A 226 -3.05 0.62 -2.53
N VAL A 227 -4.09 1.23 -1.95
CA VAL A 227 -3.92 2.09 -0.78
C VAL A 227 -3.64 1.22 0.44
N ILE A 228 -2.62 1.57 1.22
CA ILE A 228 -2.37 0.96 2.54
C ILE A 228 -2.69 1.93 3.68
N ARG A 229 -3.15 1.37 4.80
CA ARG A 229 -3.39 2.10 6.06
C ARG A 229 -2.80 1.32 7.22
N VAL A 230 -1.92 1.97 7.99
CA VAL A 230 -1.44 1.54 9.30
C VAL A 230 -2.21 2.34 10.36
N PRO A 231 -3.27 1.78 10.95
CA PRO A 231 -4.12 2.53 11.89
C PRO A 231 -3.39 2.87 13.20
N SER A 232 -3.85 3.90 13.89
CA SER A 232 -3.28 4.37 15.16
C SER A 232 -3.27 3.31 16.26
N ASN A 233 -4.23 2.39 16.25
CA ASN A 233 -4.31 1.28 17.20
C ASN A 233 -3.43 0.07 16.83
N LYS A 234 -2.56 0.18 15.81
CA LYS A 234 -1.60 -0.88 15.44
C LYS A 234 -0.16 -0.35 15.42
N PRO A 235 0.39 0.07 16.57
CA PRO A 235 1.75 0.60 16.61
C PRO A 235 2.81 -0.48 16.46
N TYR A 236 4.08 -0.06 16.35
CA TYR A 236 5.26 -0.91 16.23
C TYR A 236 5.29 -1.81 14.96
N ILE A 237 4.66 -1.39 13.88
CA ILE A 237 4.75 -2.08 12.57
C ILE A 237 6.02 -1.64 11.84
N THR A 238 6.72 -2.61 11.25
CA THR A 238 7.81 -2.37 10.28
C THR A 238 7.43 -2.96 8.93
N LEU A 239 7.48 -2.16 7.87
CA LEU A 239 7.43 -2.63 6.48
C LEU A 239 8.85 -2.70 5.94
N GLN A 240 9.29 -3.89 5.52
CA GLN A 240 10.66 -4.11 5.04
C GLN A 240 10.65 -4.74 3.66
N GLY A 241 11.13 -4.03 2.64
CA GLY A 241 11.34 -4.60 1.31
C GLY A 241 12.54 -5.53 1.26
N LEU A 242 12.41 -6.66 0.56
CA LEU A 242 13.45 -7.69 0.40
C LEU A 242 14.19 -7.61 -0.94
N GLY A 243 13.88 -6.61 -1.76
CA GLY A 243 14.61 -6.40 -3.00
C GLY A 243 16.07 -5.96 -2.76
N SER A 244 16.91 -6.09 -3.78
CA SER A 244 18.32 -5.66 -3.72
C SER A 244 18.51 -4.16 -3.44
N GLY A 245 17.48 -3.36 -3.70
CA GLY A 245 17.39 -1.95 -3.32
C GLY A 245 15.94 -1.48 -3.22
N PRO A 246 15.72 -0.22 -2.81
CA PRO A 246 14.38 0.27 -2.49
C PRO A 246 13.47 0.42 -3.70
N SER A 247 14.01 0.45 -4.92
CA SER A 247 13.23 0.49 -6.16
C SER A 247 12.57 -0.85 -6.52
N ASN A 248 12.97 -1.95 -5.88
CA ASN A 248 12.50 -3.29 -6.25
C ASN A 248 11.19 -3.70 -5.55
N THR A 249 10.83 -3.07 -4.43
CA THR A 249 9.56 -3.28 -3.72
C THR A 249 8.81 -1.97 -3.71
N VAL A 250 7.70 -1.88 -4.45
CA VAL A 250 6.97 -0.62 -4.68
C VAL A 250 5.54 -0.74 -4.20
N ILE A 251 5.12 0.15 -3.29
CA ILE A 251 3.73 0.35 -2.89
C ILE A 251 3.23 1.58 -3.66
N VAL A 252 2.17 1.44 -4.44
CA VAL A 252 1.75 2.48 -5.39
C VAL A 252 0.23 2.61 -5.52
N PHE A 253 -0.24 3.84 -5.68
CA PHE A 253 -1.59 4.15 -6.13
C PHE A 253 -1.61 5.51 -6.84
N ASN A 254 -2.74 5.93 -7.42
CA ASN A 254 -2.85 7.16 -8.22
C ASN A 254 -4.01 8.08 -7.78
N ASN A 255 -4.30 8.11 -6.48
CA ASN A 255 -5.36 8.98 -5.97
C ASN A 255 -4.90 10.45 -5.99
N TYR A 256 -5.80 11.40 -6.21
CA TYR A 256 -5.49 12.83 -6.27
C TYR A 256 -6.62 13.66 -5.65
N ALA A 257 -6.36 14.90 -5.26
CA ALA A 257 -7.33 15.67 -4.49
C ALA A 257 -8.65 15.94 -5.25
N GLY A 258 -8.55 16.22 -6.55
CA GLY A 258 -9.67 16.58 -7.41
C GLY A 258 -10.70 15.49 -7.67
N ASN A 259 -10.43 14.22 -7.32
CA ASN A 259 -11.42 13.14 -7.48
C ASN A 259 -12.34 12.95 -6.26
N GLY A 260 -12.46 13.96 -5.41
CA GLY A 260 -13.27 13.92 -4.19
C GLY A 260 -12.52 13.44 -2.94
N SER A 261 -11.24 13.08 -3.06
CA SER A 261 -10.42 12.65 -1.93
C SER A 261 -9.87 13.80 -1.10
N GLY A 262 -9.70 14.98 -1.69
CA GLY A 262 -8.90 16.07 -1.12
C GLY A 262 -7.42 15.69 -0.98
N THR A 263 -6.56 16.66 -0.65
CA THR A 263 -5.11 16.43 -0.55
C THR A 263 -4.78 15.33 0.47
N SER A 264 -5.24 15.46 1.71
CA SER A 264 -4.89 14.48 2.76
C SER A 264 -5.46 13.09 2.50
N GLY A 265 -6.56 12.98 1.74
CA GLY A 265 -7.18 11.72 1.36
C GLY A 265 -6.60 11.08 0.09
N SER A 266 -5.71 11.77 -0.63
CA SER A 266 -5.11 11.27 -1.87
C SER A 266 -3.91 10.34 -1.64
N ALA A 267 -3.57 10.02 -0.39
CA ALA A 267 -2.39 9.25 -0.07
C ALA A 267 -2.42 7.79 -0.60
N SER A 268 -1.29 7.34 -1.14
CA SER A 268 -1.08 5.91 -1.44
C SER A 268 -0.84 5.09 -0.16
N ALA A 269 -0.22 5.70 0.84
CA ALA A 269 -0.04 5.12 2.18
C ALA A 269 -0.46 6.10 3.28
N PHE A 270 -1.25 5.62 4.23
CA PHE A 270 -1.60 6.33 5.46
C PHE A 270 -0.96 5.62 6.65
N VAL A 271 -0.25 6.38 7.49
CA VAL A 271 0.43 5.84 8.67
C VAL A 271 0.07 6.68 9.89
N ASP A 272 -0.78 6.12 10.74
CA ASP A 272 -1.24 6.72 12.00
C ASP A 272 -0.69 5.99 13.24
N GLY A 273 -0.19 4.76 13.08
CA GLY A 273 0.40 3.97 14.17
C GLY A 273 1.80 4.46 14.58
N HIS A 274 1.99 4.73 15.87
CA HIS A 274 3.29 5.18 16.40
C HIS A 274 4.38 4.09 16.34
N ASP A 275 5.64 4.51 16.45
CA ASP A 275 6.83 3.68 16.31
C ASP A 275 6.90 2.94 14.96
N PHE A 276 6.28 3.46 13.91
CA PHE A 276 6.30 2.87 12.57
C PHE A 276 7.71 2.89 11.96
N VAL A 277 8.05 1.85 11.20
CA VAL A 277 9.29 1.84 10.41
C VAL A 277 9.01 1.40 8.96
N ALA A 278 9.60 2.07 7.97
CA ALA A 278 9.71 1.54 6.61
C ALA A 278 11.18 1.42 6.20
N GLN A 279 11.54 0.30 5.57
CA GLN A 279 12.91 0.01 5.14
C GLN A 279 12.96 -0.57 3.73
N ASN A 280 13.93 -0.11 2.94
CA ASN A 280 14.31 -0.71 1.66
C ASN A 280 13.12 -0.92 0.69
N LEU A 281 12.27 0.09 0.55
CA LEU A 281 11.09 0.05 -0.32
C LEU A 281 10.77 1.42 -0.91
N THR A 282 9.88 1.44 -1.89
CA THR A 282 9.32 2.65 -2.50
C THR A 282 7.86 2.81 -2.10
N ILE A 283 7.45 4.02 -1.72
CA ILE A 283 6.05 4.44 -1.63
C ILE A 283 5.85 5.53 -2.69
N SER A 284 4.92 5.30 -3.61
CA SER A 284 4.70 6.16 -4.76
C SER A 284 3.24 6.56 -4.89
N ASN A 285 2.99 7.81 -5.26
CA ASN A 285 1.77 8.19 -5.96
C ASN A 285 2.09 8.38 -7.44
N ASP A 286 1.45 7.61 -8.32
CA ASP A 286 1.69 7.65 -9.76
C ASP A 286 0.57 8.37 -10.54
N PHE A 287 -0.20 9.22 -9.85
CA PHE A 287 -1.04 10.20 -10.52
C PHE A 287 -0.18 11.15 -11.37
N ASN A 288 -0.53 11.26 -12.64
CA ASN A 288 0.05 12.23 -13.56
C ASN A 288 -0.69 13.57 -13.40
N GLU A 289 0.04 14.68 -13.28
CA GLU A 289 -0.51 16.06 -13.24
C GLU A 289 -1.18 16.46 -14.58
N ASP A 290 -2.22 15.72 -14.98
CA ASP A 290 -2.95 15.92 -16.22
C ASP A 290 -3.58 17.33 -16.22
N PRO A 291 -3.22 18.20 -17.17
CA PRO A 291 -3.75 19.56 -17.23
C PRO A 291 -5.27 19.61 -17.47
N ALA A 292 -5.90 18.50 -17.85
CA ALA A 292 -7.34 18.39 -18.04
C ALA A 292 -8.16 18.31 -16.74
N VAL A 293 -7.52 18.03 -15.59
CA VAL A 293 -8.19 17.98 -14.28
C VAL A 293 -7.80 19.17 -13.40
N THR A 294 -8.49 19.36 -12.28
CA THR A 294 -8.11 20.32 -11.24
C THR A 294 -7.82 19.58 -9.94
N GLY A 295 -7.11 20.23 -9.00
CA GLY A 295 -6.77 19.62 -7.70
C GLY A 295 -5.73 18.50 -7.84
N HIS A 296 -4.59 18.80 -8.45
CA HIS A 296 -3.55 17.83 -8.81
C HIS A 296 -2.77 17.23 -7.61
N GLN A 297 -3.02 17.69 -6.39
CA GLN A 297 -2.29 17.22 -5.20
C GLN A 297 -2.45 15.71 -5.01
N ALA A 298 -1.33 14.99 -4.98
CA ALA A 298 -1.32 13.54 -5.02
C ALA A 298 -0.27 12.98 -4.05
N VAL A 299 -0.73 12.64 -2.84
CA VAL A 299 0.17 12.24 -1.75
C VAL A 299 0.67 10.81 -1.96
N ALA A 300 1.97 10.58 -1.84
CA ALA A 300 2.53 9.23 -1.76
C ALA A 300 2.38 8.70 -0.33
N LEU A 301 2.84 9.48 0.65
CA LEU A 301 2.79 9.12 2.06
C LEU A 301 2.13 10.23 2.90
N HIS A 302 1.06 9.88 3.59
CA HIS A 302 0.50 10.66 4.70
C HIS A 302 0.99 10.04 6.01
N LEU A 303 1.95 10.70 6.65
CA LEU A 303 2.51 10.30 7.93
C LEU A 303 1.92 11.17 9.05
N ASN A 304 1.25 10.51 9.99
CA ASN A 304 0.62 11.09 11.16
C ASN A 304 0.96 10.22 12.39
N ALA A 305 2.25 9.96 12.59
CA ALA A 305 2.73 9.01 13.59
C ALA A 305 3.92 9.56 14.38
N ASP A 306 3.90 9.32 15.69
CA ASP A 306 5.02 9.62 16.56
C ASP A 306 6.12 8.54 16.46
N ARG A 307 7.38 8.94 16.59
CA ARG A 307 8.57 8.07 16.56
C ARG A 307 8.72 7.23 15.28
N ALA A 308 8.37 7.79 14.12
CA ALA A 308 8.48 7.08 12.85
C ALA A 308 9.92 7.08 12.29
N VAL A 309 10.33 6.00 11.63
CA VAL A 309 11.64 5.90 10.94
C VAL A 309 11.45 5.42 9.49
N LEU A 310 11.97 6.17 8.53
CA LEU A 310 12.05 5.79 7.12
C LEU A 310 13.54 5.67 6.74
N ASP A 311 13.99 4.48 6.38
CA ASP A 311 15.41 4.20 6.14
C ASP A 311 15.64 3.49 4.81
N ASN A 312 16.47 4.06 3.95
CA ASN A 312 16.68 3.58 2.59
C ASN A 312 15.32 3.40 1.87
N VAL A 313 14.51 4.46 1.86
CA VAL A 313 13.18 4.48 1.23
C VAL A 313 13.19 5.44 0.05
N ARG A 314 12.30 5.20 -0.93
CA ARG A 314 11.98 6.17 -1.98
C ARG A 314 10.55 6.67 -1.82
N LEU A 315 10.36 7.98 -1.74
CA LEU A 315 9.04 8.63 -1.78
C LEU A 315 8.89 9.35 -3.12
N LEU A 316 7.95 8.89 -3.94
CA LEU A 316 7.80 9.36 -5.33
C LEU A 316 6.39 9.93 -5.55
N GLY A 317 6.32 11.09 -6.17
CA GLY A 317 5.07 11.73 -6.58
C GLY A 317 5.40 13.02 -7.32
N ASP A 318 4.41 13.84 -7.60
CA ASP A 318 4.61 15.18 -8.15
C ASP A 318 4.23 16.23 -7.09
N GLN A 319 3.12 16.96 -7.25
CA GLN A 319 2.64 17.89 -6.23
C GLN A 319 2.19 17.16 -4.96
N ASP A 320 2.63 17.65 -3.79
CA ASP A 320 2.26 17.17 -2.46
C ASP A 320 2.68 15.71 -2.16
N THR A 321 3.87 15.27 -2.62
CA THR A 321 4.34 13.88 -2.46
C THR A 321 4.34 13.35 -1.01
N PHE A 322 4.80 14.13 -0.02
CA PHE A 322 4.97 13.67 1.36
C PHE A 322 4.34 14.62 2.38
N LEU A 323 3.22 14.19 2.97
CA LEU A 323 2.54 14.90 4.04
C LEU A 323 3.05 14.44 5.41
N VAL A 324 3.75 15.35 6.11
CA VAL A 324 4.24 15.21 7.49
C VAL A 324 3.26 15.91 8.44
N ASN A 325 2.23 15.19 8.88
CA ASN A 325 1.10 15.76 9.62
C ASN A 325 1.51 16.17 11.05
N ASP A 326 0.65 16.98 11.70
CA ASP A 326 0.96 17.71 12.92
C ASP A 326 1.34 16.81 14.12
N ASN A 327 0.93 15.55 14.19
CA ASN A 327 1.31 14.66 15.31
C ASN A 327 2.66 13.94 15.10
N THR A 328 3.39 14.24 14.03
CA THR A 328 4.56 13.48 13.63
C THR A 328 5.85 13.94 14.33
N ARG A 329 6.62 12.97 14.84
CA ARG A 329 8.08 13.08 15.03
C ARG A 329 8.76 11.95 14.27
N ALA A 330 9.63 12.26 13.31
CA ALA A 330 10.17 11.25 12.40
C ALA A 330 11.63 11.46 11.98
N LEU A 331 12.34 10.36 11.74
CA LEU A 331 13.64 10.34 11.07
C LEU A 331 13.49 9.72 9.68
N VAL A 332 13.95 10.43 8.65
CA VAL A 332 14.14 9.91 7.29
C VAL A 332 15.63 9.89 7.03
N ARG A 333 16.20 8.73 6.72
CA ARG A 333 17.65 8.63 6.49
C ARG A 333 17.99 7.82 5.25
N ASN A 334 19.11 8.16 4.61
CA ASN A 334 19.63 7.46 3.42
C ASN A 334 18.57 7.24 2.33
N SER A 335 17.63 8.17 2.21
CA SER A 335 16.42 7.99 1.42
C SER A 335 16.36 8.99 0.27
N TYR A 336 15.49 8.71 -0.70
CA TYR A 336 15.24 9.57 -1.85
C TYR A 336 13.80 10.09 -1.82
N VAL A 337 13.63 11.38 -2.05
CA VAL A 337 12.32 12.02 -2.15
C VAL A 337 12.30 12.89 -3.41
N GLU A 338 11.27 12.74 -4.23
CA GLU A 338 11.08 13.58 -5.41
C GLU A 338 9.68 14.17 -5.49
N GLY A 339 9.55 15.29 -6.21
CA GLY A 339 8.26 15.91 -6.52
C GLY A 339 8.42 17.22 -7.27
N THR A 340 7.33 17.99 -7.34
CA THR A 340 7.27 19.26 -8.10
C THR A 340 7.01 20.46 -7.18
N VAL A 341 5.77 20.62 -6.72
CA VAL A 341 5.32 21.73 -5.86
C VAL A 341 5.00 21.20 -4.49
N ASP A 342 5.53 21.84 -3.44
CA ASP A 342 5.21 21.56 -2.03
C ASP A 342 5.39 20.09 -1.64
N PHE A 343 6.29 19.37 -2.31
CA PHE A 343 6.31 17.91 -2.26
C PHE A 343 6.77 17.33 -0.91
N ILE A 344 7.24 18.18 0.01
CA ILE A 344 7.39 17.86 1.44
C ILE A 344 6.64 18.93 2.25
N PHE A 345 5.51 18.60 2.88
CA PHE A 345 4.63 19.60 3.49
C PHE A 345 4.00 19.13 4.80
N GLY A 346 3.47 20.07 5.58
CA GLY A 346 2.83 19.80 6.88
C GLY A 346 3.58 20.38 8.09
N GLY A 347 3.11 20.07 9.30
CA GLY A 347 3.54 20.72 10.55
C GLY A 347 4.20 19.81 11.59
N GLY A 348 4.53 18.57 11.21
CA GLY A 348 5.29 17.65 12.07
C GLY A 348 6.77 18.03 12.23
N THR A 349 7.43 17.38 13.19
CA THR A 349 8.88 17.50 13.42
C THR A 349 9.59 16.37 12.70
N ILE A 350 10.48 16.67 11.77
CA ILE A 350 11.11 15.63 10.94
C ILE A 350 12.55 15.98 10.61
N VAL A 351 13.42 14.96 10.60
CA VAL A 351 14.81 15.07 10.19
C VAL A 351 15.03 14.23 8.93
N PHE A 352 15.50 14.84 7.86
CA PHE A 352 16.04 14.19 6.67
C PHE A 352 17.57 14.16 6.78
N SER A 353 18.16 12.98 7.00
CA SER A 353 19.59 12.80 7.25
C SER A 353 20.26 11.98 6.14
N GLY A 354 21.19 12.57 5.40
CA GLY A 354 21.85 11.86 4.29
C GLY A 354 20.89 11.54 3.12
N CYS A 355 19.83 12.32 2.95
CA CYS A 355 18.81 12.08 1.92
C CYS A 355 19.17 12.76 0.59
N SER A 356 18.64 12.22 -0.50
CA SER A 356 18.64 12.87 -1.81
C SER A 356 17.24 13.43 -2.09
N ILE A 357 17.16 14.75 -2.28
CA ILE A 357 15.92 15.48 -2.53
C ILE A 357 15.96 16.02 -3.95
N TYR A 358 14.99 15.66 -4.78
CA TYR A 358 14.98 15.95 -6.21
C TYR A 358 13.71 16.69 -6.66
N GLU A 359 13.87 17.93 -7.12
CA GLU A 359 12.79 18.69 -7.75
C GLU A 359 12.72 18.32 -9.25
N LYS A 360 11.59 17.78 -9.69
CA LYS A 360 11.42 17.22 -11.04
C LYS A 360 10.99 18.22 -12.10
N ARG A 361 10.36 19.33 -11.71
CA ARG A 361 9.72 20.24 -12.64
C ARG A 361 10.76 21.17 -13.26
N SER A 362 10.90 21.15 -14.58
CA SER A 362 11.86 22.04 -15.26
C SER A 362 11.59 23.54 -15.05
N SER A 363 10.35 23.94 -14.71
CA SER A 363 10.02 25.31 -14.32
C SER A 363 10.32 25.63 -12.84
N GLY A 364 10.74 24.63 -12.06
CA GLY A 364 10.94 24.68 -10.63
C GLY A 364 9.64 24.74 -9.83
N GLY A 365 9.83 24.73 -8.52
CA GLY A 365 8.80 24.86 -7.50
C GLY A 365 9.42 24.94 -6.11
N PRO A 366 8.62 25.26 -5.08
CA PRO A 366 9.02 25.12 -3.69
C PRO A 366 9.15 23.65 -3.30
N ILE A 367 10.28 23.27 -2.70
CA ILE A 367 10.49 21.92 -2.14
C ILE A 367 9.57 21.71 -0.94
N THR A 368 9.52 22.66 -0.01
CA THR A 368 8.73 22.52 1.22
C THR A 368 7.58 23.50 1.33
N ALA A 369 6.43 23.04 1.83
CA ALA A 369 5.37 23.89 2.38
C ALA A 369 5.13 23.55 3.86
N ALA A 370 5.96 24.09 4.74
CA ALA A 370 5.86 23.81 6.16
C ALA A 370 4.70 24.57 6.82
N SER A 371 4.05 23.92 7.79
CA SER A 371 2.96 24.48 8.59
C SER A 371 3.17 24.29 10.10
N THR A 372 4.43 24.24 10.50
CA THR A 372 4.85 24.09 11.90
C THR A 372 4.17 25.15 12.77
N ALA A 373 3.53 24.72 13.86
CA ALA A 373 2.88 25.64 14.79
C ALA A 373 3.91 26.46 15.60
N ALA A 374 3.52 27.66 16.03
CA ALA A 374 4.33 28.52 16.90
C ALA A 374 4.78 27.82 18.20
N THR A 375 3.92 26.93 18.72
CA THR A 375 4.18 26.16 19.96
C THR A 375 5.24 25.08 19.80
N LYS A 376 5.66 24.77 18.57
CA LYS A 376 6.72 23.80 18.29
C LYS A 376 8.02 24.51 17.95
N THR A 377 9.08 24.21 18.69
CA THR A 377 10.43 24.72 18.40
C THR A 377 10.97 24.21 17.07
N TYR A 378 10.70 22.95 16.73
CA TYR A 378 11.27 22.27 15.58
C TYR A 378 10.18 21.85 14.57
N GLY A 379 10.47 22.07 13.28
CA GLY A 379 9.70 21.61 12.14
C GLY A 379 10.54 20.66 11.29
N MET A 380 10.92 21.08 10.07
CA MET A 380 11.67 20.24 9.13
C MET A 380 13.16 20.57 9.14
N LEU A 381 14.00 19.54 9.29
CA LEU A 381 15.46 19.64 9.19
C LEU A 381 15.98 18.79 8.05
N PHE A 382 16.68 19.40 7.10
CA PHE A 382 17.50 18.73 6.09
C PHE A 382 18.95 18.78 6.53
N TYR A 383 19.47 17.65 6.96
CA TYR A 383 20.80 17.50 7.53
C TYR A 383 21.66 16.63 6.63
N ARG A 384 22.84 17.14 6.22
CA ARG A 384 23.79 16.40 5.38
C ARG A 384 23.14 15.73 4.16
N SER A 385 22.16 16.41 3.59
CA SER A 385 21.38 15.92 2.47
C SER A 385 21.84 16.60 1.17
N THR A 386 21.50 16.00 0.03
CA THR A 386 21.81 16.52 -1.30
C THR A 386 20.53 16.99 -1.97
N ILE A 387 20.49 18.26 -2.37
CA ILE A 387 19.33 18.90 -2.98
C ILE A 387 19.65 19.21 -4.44
N THR A 388 18.90 18.57 -5.33
CA THR A 388 19.07 18.61 -6.79
C THR A 388 17.74 18.81 -7.49
N GLY A 389 17.78 19.05 -8.79
CA GLY A 389 16.56 19.19 -9.57
C GLY A 389 16.81 19.25 -11.07
N ALA A 390 15.73 19.27 -11.83
CA ALA A 390 15.73 19.13 -13.28
C ALA A 390 16.30 20.34 -14.04
N ALA A 391 16.27 21.54 -13.42
CA ALA A 391 16.70 22.78 -14.06
C ALA A 391 17.38 23.72 -13.07
N ASN A 392 18.31 24.54 -13.57
CA ASN A 392 19.09 25.45 -12.75
C ASN A 392 18.32 26.74 -12.40
N ASN A 393 18.51 27.24 -11.17
CA ASN A 393 18.08 28.55 -10.67
C ASN A 393 16.57 28.78 -10.70
N VAL A 394 15.76 27.71 -10.61
CA VAL A 394 14.29 27.79 -10.68
C VAL A 394 13.60 27.33 -9.40
N THR A 395 14.24 26.50 -8.58
CA THR A 395 13.67 25.86 -7.38
C THR A 395 13.77 26.75 -6.14
N GLN A 396 12.72 26.80 -5.34
CA GLN A 396 12.76 27.41 -4.00
C GLN A 396 12.96 26.31 -2.95
N LEU A 397 13.71 26.62 -1.89
CA LEU A 397 13.86 25.77 -0.71
C LEU A 397 12.53 25.56 0.03
N GLY A 398 11.64 26.55 0.02
CA GLY A 398 10.31 26.41 0.62
C GLY A 398 9.45 27.68 0.67
N ARG A 399 8.23 27.50 1.19
CA ARG A 399 7.24 28.56 1.47
C ARG A 399 6.40 28.24 2.72
N PRO A 400 5.83 29.25 3.41
CA PRO A 400 5.14 29.04 4.68
C PRO A 400 3.64 28.79 4.48
N TRP A 401 3.20 27.54 4.56
CA TRP A 401 1.75 27.23 4.52
C TRP A 401 1.01 27.80 5.75
N ARG A 402 1.69 27.92 6.88
CA ARG A 402 1.23 28.67 8.07
C ARG A 402 2.30 29.67 8.53
N PRO A 403 1.94 30.75 9.25
CA PRO A 403 2.86 31.85 9.59
C PRO A 403 4.18 31.41 10.25
N ASP A 404 4.13 30.49 11.22
CA ASP A 404 5.28 30.08 12.03
C ASP A 404 6.06 28.87 11.47
N ALA A 405 5.89 28.59 10.18
CA ALA A 405 6.55 27.50 9.46
C ALA A 405 8.06 27.46 9.76
N GLN A 406 8.61 26.27 10.02
CA GLN A 406 10.02 26.11 10.36
C GLN A 406 10.70 25.10 9.46
N VAL A 407 11.75 25.56 8.78
CA VAL A 407 12.57 24.74 7.88
C VAL A 407 14.03 25.14 8.06
N LEU A 408 14.90 24.15 8.24
CA LEU A 408 16.33 24.33 8.31
C LEU A 408 17.03 23.41 7.30
N TYR A 409 17.81 23.99 6.40
CA TYR A 409 18.80 23.25 5.60
C TYR A 409 20.18 23.45 6.21
N ARG A 410 20.81 22.35 6.66
CA ARG A 410 22.05 22.39 7.42
C ARG A 410 23.05 21.38 6.90
N GLU A 411 24.31 21.80 6.76
CA GLU A 411 25.45 20.97 6.34
C GLU A 411 25.14 20.19 5.05
N SER A 412 24.26 20.73 4.21
CA SER A 412 23.71 20.05 3.04
C SER A 412 24.30 20.61 1.76
N SER A 413 24.31 19.80 0.70
CA SER A 413 24.77 20.20 -0.63
C SER A 413 23.58 20.71 -1.45
N LEU A 414 23.61 21.98 -1.83
CA LEU A 414 22.62 22.64 -2.66
C LEU A 414 23.19 22.83 -4.06
N SER A 415 22.66 22.11 -5.05
CA SER A 415 23.11 22.24 -6.45
C SER A 415 22.60 23.52 -7.12
N ALA A 416 23.03 23.76 -8.36
CA ALA A 416 22.60 24.90 -9.18
C ALA A 416 21.08 24.98 -9.42
N THR A 417 20.29 23.96 -9.05
CA THR A 417 18.83 23.98 -9.12
C THR A 417 18.20 25.12 -8.31
N ILE A 418 18.81 25.47 -7.18
CA ILE A 418 18.25 26.44 -6.23
C ILE A 418 18.32 27.85 -6.80
N ARG A 419 17.20 28.57 -6.73
CA ARG A 419 17.11 29.99 -7.06
C ARG A 419 17.87 30.82 -6.02
N THR A 420 19.09 31.23 -6.33
CA THR A 420 20.01 31.81 -5.34
C THR A 420 19.62 33.21 -4.88
N SER A 421 18.96 34.00 -5.73
CA SER A 421 18.49 35.35 -5.41
C SER A 421 17.25 35.38 -4.52
N GLN A 422 16.39 34.35 -4.63
CA GLN A 422 15.12 34.25 -3.90
C GLN A 422 14.79 32.76 -3.62
N PRO A 423 15.48 32.12 -2.66
CA PRO A 423 15.29 30.70 -2.38
C PRO A 423 14.04 30.42 -1.54
N TRP A 424 13.42 31.44 -0.94
CA TRP A 424 12.17 31.32 -0.18
C TRP A 424 11.08 32.16 -0.85
N THR A 425 9.83 31.70 -0.80
CA THR A 425 8.69 32.42 -1.40
C THR A 425 7.48 32.44 -0.47
N ASP A 426 6.57 33.36 -0.71
CA ASP A 426 5.34 33.51 0.06
C ASP A 426 4.30 32.44 -0.31
N MET A 427 3.32 32.24 0.58
CA MET A 427 2.16 31.38 0.33
C MET A 427 0.91 31.95 0.99
N SER A 428 -0.14 32.18 0.21
CA SER A 428 -1.48 32.53 0.73
C SER A 428 -1.49 33.68 1.77
N GLY A 429 -0.66 34.70 1.56
CA GLY A 429 -0.53 35.86 2.46
C GLY A 429 0.47 35.69 3.61
N ASN A 430 0.97 34.48 3.87
CA ASN A 430 2.09 34.26 4.78
C ASN A 430 3.40 34.64 4.07
N LEU A 431 4.11 35.61 4.66
CA LEU A 431 5.39 36.08 4.14
C LEU A 431 6.54 35.17 4.59
N TRP A 432 7.44 34.82 3.67
CA TRP A 432 8.60 33.97 4.01
C TRP A 432 9.50 34.63 5.07
N GLN A 433 9.57 35.96 5.11
CA GLN A 433 10.35 36.73 6.08
C GLN A 433 9.85 36.56 7.52
N ASN A 434 8.56 36.24 7.70
CA ASN A 434 7.96 36.02 9.02
C ASN A 434 8.11 34.56 9.47
N ALA A 435 8.47 33.66 8.56
CA ALA A 435 8.68 32.25 8.85
C ALA A 435 10.09 32.00 9.43
N ARG A 436 10.26 30.82 10.05
CA ARG A 436 11.52 30.39 10.67
C ARG A 436 12.35 29.58 9.68
N PHE A 437 12.68 30.19 8.54
CA PHE A 437 13.47 29.61 7.47
C PHE A 437 14.93 29.98 7.60
N LEU A 438 15.78 28.97 7.76
CA LEU A 438 17.19 29.15 8.08
C LEU A 438 18.08 28.20 7.28
N GLU A 439 19.32 28.62 7.06
CA GLU A 439 20.38 27.80 6.48
C GLU A 439 21.62 27.77 7.40
N TYR A 440 22.40 26.69 7.37
CA TYR A 440 23.65 26.60 8.12
C TYR A 440 24.71 25.77 7.39
N GLN A 441 25.84 26.40 7.03
CA GLN A 441 27.00 25.71 6.43
C GLN A 441 26.64 24.81 5.25
N ASN A 442 25.68 25.22 4.43
CA ASN A 442 25.38 24.54 3.17
C ASN A 442 26.50 24.78 2.15
N THR A 443 26.71 23.83 1.25
CA THR A 443 27.74 23.88 0.20
C THR A 443 27.10 23.70 -1.18
N GLY A 444 27.88 23.82 -2.25
CA GLY A 444 27.41 23.69 -3.63
C GLY A 444 26.99 25.02 -4.27
N SER A 445 26.78 25.01 -5.58
CA SER A 445 26.53 26.23 -6.38
C SER A 445 25.18 26.89 -6.12
N GLY A 446 24.24 26.18 -5.49
CA GLY A 446 22.97 26.72 -5.02
C GLY A 446 23.03 27.28 -3.60
N ALA A 447 24.14 27.07 -2.88
CA ALA A 447 24.36 27.66 -1.56
C ALA A 447 24.95 29.07 -1.68
N GLY A 448 24.73 29.90 -0.66
CA GLY A 448 25.26 31.25 -0.61
C GLY A 448 24.62 32.06 0.51
N THR A 449 25.04 33.31 0.64
CA THR A 449 24.56 34.24 1.67
C THR A 449 24.11 35.54 1.03
N ASN A 450 22.90 35.97 1.34
CA ASN A 450 22.37 37.30 0.98
C ASN A 450 21.20 37.65 1.92
N SER A 451 20.59 38.82 1.74
CA SER A 451 19.47 39.30 2.56
C SER A 451 18.24 38.38 2.54
N ASN A 452 18.11 37.56 1.50
CA ASN A 452 17.00 36.61 1.32
C ASN A 452 17.36 35.20 1.81
N ARG A 453 18.48 35.03 2.52
CA ARG A 453 18.99 33.73 2.98
C ARG A 453 19.41 33.78 4.45
N PRO A 454 18.46 33.82 5.39
CA PRO A 454 18.78 33.89 6.81
C PRO A 454 19.70 32.74 7.23
N GLN A 455 20.84 33.09 7.83
CA GLN A 455 21.83 32.12 8.29
C GLN A 455 21.71 31.92 9.79
N LEU A 456 21.88 30.68 10.21
CA LEU A 456 21.96 30.28 11.59
C LEU A 456 23.41 30.52 12.08
N SER A 457 23.61 31.11 13.26
CA SER A 457 24.97 31.23 13.83
C SER A 457 25.45 29.89 14.40
N SER A 458 26.76 29.72 14.61
CA SER A 458 27.30 28.47 15.18
C SER A 458 26.76 28.18 16.59
N SER A 459 26.56 29.20 17.43
CA SER A 459 25.99 29.04 18.78
C SER A 459 24.52 28.65 18.74
N GLN A 460 23.73 29.24 17.85
CA GLN A 460 22.36 28.79 17.62
C GLN A 460 22.35 27.35 17.08
N ALA A 461 23.27 26.99 16.17
CA ALA A 461 23.28 25.69 15.50
C ALA A 461 23.49 24.52 16.46
N ALA A 462 24.15 24.75 17.60
CA ALA A 462 24.26 23.77 18.67
C ALA A 462 22.90 23.30 19.22
N ASN A 463 21.84 24.10 19.08
CA ASN A 463 20.48 23.76 19.48
C ASN A 463 19.62 23.17 18.35
N TYR A 464 20.10 23.16 17.11
CA TYR A 464 19.38 22.65 15.93
C TYR A 464 20.10 21.43 15.33
N THR A 465 20.31 20.40 16.16
CA THR A 465 20.87 19.11 15.74
C THR A 465 19.76 18.08 15.52
N PRO A 466 20.00 17.00 14.74
CA PRO A 466 19.08 15.87 14.65
C PRO A 466 18.59 15.37 16.02
N GLN A 467 19.52 15.24 16.99
CA GLN A 467 19.21 14.79 18.34
C GLN A 467 18.21 15.73 19.05
N ARG A 468 18.36 17.05 18.87
CA ARG A 468 17.47 18.04 19.47
C ARG A 468 16.08 18.03 18.83
N TYR A 469 16.00 17.87 17.52
CA TYR A 469 14.74 17.76 16.78
C TYR A 469 13.93 16.55 17.21
N LEU A 470 14.60 15.40 17.37
CA LEU A 470 13.94 14.12 17.63
C LEU A 470 13.75 13.85 19.13
N ALA A 471 14.35 14.65 19.99
CA ALA A 471 14.19 14.54 21.43
C ALA A 471 12.71 14.62 21.84
N GLY A 472 12.39 13.93 22.93
CA GLY A 472 11.14 14.06 23.66
C GLY A 472 11.34 13.74 25.12
N SER A 473 10.24 13.75 25.87
CA SER A 473 10.22 13.29 27.26
C SER A 473 10.31 11.76 27.40
N ASP A 474 10.30 11.04 26.29
CA ASP A 474 10.20 9.58 26.19
C ASP A 474 11.54 8.88 25.92
N GLY A 475 12.64 9.63 25.80
CA GLY A 475 13.98 9.06 25.58
C GLY A 475 14.20 8.43 24.20
N TRP A 476 13.30 8.68 23.23
CA TRP A 476 13.47 8.17 21.87
C TRP A 476 14.71 8.76 21.21
N ASN A 477 15.58 7.89 20.68
CA ASN A 477 16.78 8.28 19.94
C ASN A 477 17.02 7.31 18.76
N PRO A 478 16.60 7.67 17.53
CA PRO A 478 16.71 6.81 16.36
C PRO A 478 18.00 6.99 15.54
N LEU A 479 18.93 7.84 15.99
CA LEU A 479 20.10 8.31 15.21
C LEU A 479 21.28 7.36 15.22
#